data_AF-P07504-F1
#
_entry.id   AF-P07504-F1
#
_cell.length_a   1.000
_cell.length_b   1.000
_cell.length_c   1.000
_cell.angle_alpha   90.00
_cell.angle_beta   90.00
_cell.angle_gamma   90.00
#
_symmetry.space_group_name_H-M   'P 1'
#
loop_
_entity.id
_entity.type
_entity.pdbx_description
1 polymer ?
#
loop_
_entity_poly.entity_id
_entity_poly.type
_entity_poly.pdbx_seq_one_letter_code
_entity_poly.pdbx_strand_id
1 'polypeptide(L)' 'KSCCRNTWARNCYNVCRLPGTISREICAKKCDCKIISGTTCPSDYPK' A
#
# COMPACT_ATOMS: atom_id res chain seq x y z
N LYS A 1 -4.56 3.60 -7.01
CA LYS A 1 -4.36 4.08 -5.62
C LYS A 1 -3.86 2.95 -4.73
N SER A 2 -2.97 3.18 -3.75
CA SER A 2 -2.61 2.14 -2.77
C SER A 2 -3.52 2.23 -1.54
N CYS A 3 -4.02 1.10 -1.08
CA CYS A 3 -4.91 0.94 0.06
C CYS A 3 -4.35 -0.14 0.99
N CYS A 4 -4.18 0.16 2.27
CA CYS A 4 -3.49 -0.67 3.25
C CYS A 4 -4.44 -1.13 4.35
N ARG A 5 -4.21 -2.32 4.90
CA ARG A 5 -5.10 -2.92 5.92
C ARG A 5 -5.15 -2.11 7.21
N ASN A 6 -4.02 -1.53 7.61
CA ASN A 6 -3.89 -0.76 8.85
C ASN A 6 -2.77 0.28 8.73
N THR A 7 -2.59 1.09 9.77
CA THR A 7 -1.57 2.16 9.78
C THR A 7 -0.14 1.61 9.70
N TRP A 8 0.11 0.44 10.29
CA TRP A 8 1.42 -0.20 10.23
C TRP A 8 1.79 -0.62 8.80
N ALA A 9 0.84 -1.26 8.08
CA ALA A 9 0.94 -1.57 6.66
C ALA A 9 1.22 -0.33 5.80
N ARG A 10 0.55 0.79 6.08
CA ARG A 10 0.80 2.07 5.41
C ARG A 10 2.23 2.57 5.64
N ASN A 11 2.74 2.49 6.88
CA ASN A 11 4.11 2.88 7.19
C ASN A 11 5.13 1.98 6.49
N CYS A 12 4.92 0.66 6.50
CA CYS A 12 5.75 -0.28 5.74
C CYS A 12 5.77 0.07 4.25
N TYR A 13 4.60 0.35 3.65
CA TYR A 13 4.51 0.72 2.23
C TYR A 13 5.30 2.00 1.93
N ASN A 14 5.20 3.00 2.81
CA ASN A 14 5.94 4.26 2.67
C ASN A 14 7.46 4.02 2.75
N VAL A 15 7.93 3.23 3.73
CA VAL A 15 9.36 2.86 3.86
C VAL A 15 9.84 2.07 2.64
N CYS A 16 9.06 1.09 2.19
CA CYS A 16 9.37 0.30 1.00
C CYS A 16 9.49 1.16 -0.26
N ARG A 17 8.75 2.28 -0.33
CA ARG A 17 8.79 3.22 -1.45
C ARG A 17 9.91 4.26 -1.36
N LEU A 18 10.60 4.40 -0.23
CA LEU A 18 11.69 5.37 -0.05
C LEU A 18 12.82 5.25 -1.09
N PRO A 19 13.30 4.04 -1.47
CA PRO A 19 14.35 3.91 -2.47
C PRO A 19 13.94 4.35 -3.87
N GLY A 20 12.64 4.57 -4.13
CA GLY A 20 12.10 4.97 -5.43
C GLY A 20 12.10 3.87 -6.51
N THR A 21 13.01 2.91 -6.42
CA THR A 21 13.21 1.82 -7.40
C THR A 21 12.25 0.65 -7.25
N ILE A 22 11.72 0.42 -6.04
CA ILE A 22 10.83 -0.72 -5.77
C ILE A 22 9.42 -0.42 -6.29
N SER A 23 8.87 -1.33 -7.11
CA SER A 23 7.54 -1.14 -7.71
C SER A 23 6.43 -1.04 -6.65
N ARG A 24 5.34 -0.37 -7.03
CA ARG A 24 4.17 -0.21 -6.16
C ARG A 24 3.52 -1.56 -5.86
N GLU A 25 3.48 -2.49 -6.82
CA GLU A 25 2.92 -3.82 -6.61
C GLU A 25 3.75 -4.62 -5.61
N ILE A 26 5.08 -4.57 -5.69
CA ILE A 26 5.97 -5.28 -4.78
C ILE A 26 5.79 -4.76 -3.35
N CYS A 27 5.81 -3.44 -3.15
CA CYS A 27 5.58 -2.87 -1.84
C CYS A 27 4.17 -3.15 -1.31
N ALA A 28 3.16 -3.15 -2.18
CA ALA A 28 1.80 -3.47 -1.78
C ALA A 28 1.71 -4.91 -1.25
N LYS A 29 2.24 -5.88 -2.01
CA LYS A 29 2.23 -7.29 -1.63
C LYS A 29 3.01 -7.56 -0.34
N LYS A 30 4.15 -6.88 -0.13
CA LYS A 30 4.98 -7.08 1.06
C LYS A 30 4.41 -6.44 2.32
N CYS A 31 3.67 -5.34 2.18
CA CYS A 31 3.23 -4.51 3.30
C CYS A 31 1.71 -4.60 3.56
N ASP A 32 1.03 -5.68 3.18
CA ASP A 32 -0.42 -5.83 3.34
C ASP A 32 -1.23 -4.63 2.80
N CYS A 33 -0.84 -4.18 1.61
CA CYS A 33 -1.59 -3.20 0.84
C CYS A 33 -1.99 -3.78 -0.51
N LYS A 34 -2.93 -3.10 -1.17
CA LYS A 34 -3.40 -3.42 -2.50
C LYS A 34 -3.37 -2.17 -3.37
N ILE A 35 -3.09 -2.36 -4.65
CA ILE A 35 -3.26 -1.31 -5.65
C ILE A 35 -4.63 -1.50 -6.29
N ILE A 36 -5.48 -0.49 -6.19
CA ILE A 36 -6.80 -0.45 -6.83
C ILE A 36 -6.78 0.53 -8.00
N SER A 37 -7.64 0.31 -8.99
CA SER A 37 -7.92 1.27 -10.08
C SER A 37 -8.81 2.44 -9.62
N GLY A 38 -9.62 2.24 -8.59
CA GLY A 38 -10.52 3.26 -8.04
C GLY A 38 -9.86 4.34 -7.16
N THR A 39 -10.69 5.32 -6.77
CA THR A 39 -10.30 6.45 -5.91
C THR A 39 -10.57 6.21 -4.42
N THR A 40 -11.48 5.30 -4.09
CA THR A 40 -11.88 4.98 -2.70
C THR A 40 -11.35 3.63 -2.29
N CYS A 41 -10.72 3.57 -1.11
CA CYS A 41 -10.25 2.32 -0.55
C CYS A 41 -11.39 1.49 0.05
N PRO A 42 -11.37 0.17 -0.12
CA PRO A 42 -12.39 -0.70 0.46
C PRO A 42 -12.24 -0.76 1.99
N SER A 43 -13.31 -1.14 2.68
CA SER A 43 -13.37 -1.14 4.16
C SER A 43 -12.38 -2.10 4.82
N ASP A 44 -11.94 -3.14 4.11
CA ASP A 44 -10.91 -4.10 4.55
C ASP A 44 -9.47 -3.58 4.36
N TYR A 45 -9.28 -2.50 3.57
CA TYR A 45 -8.00 -1.80 3.39
C TYR A 45 -8.17 -0.27 3.49
N PRO A 46 -8.64 0.26 4.64
CA PRO A 46 -9.09 1.64 4.72
C PRO A 46 -7.95 2.68 4.76
N LYS A 47 -6.69 2.24 4.85
CA LYS A 47 -5.53 3.12 5.07
C LYS A 47 -4.73 3.44 3.83
#